data_AF-A0A418AGG2-F1
#
_entry.id   AF-A0A418AGG2-F1
#
_cell.length_a   1.000
_cell.length_b   1.000
_cell.length_c   1.000
_cell.angle_alpha   90.00
_cell.angle_beta   90.00
_cell.angle_gamma   90.00
#
_symmetry.space_group_name_H-M   'P 1'
#
loop_
_entity.id
_entity.type
_entity.pdbx_description
1 polymer ?
#
loop_
_entity_poly.entity_id
_entity_poly.type
_entity_poly.pdbx_seq_one_letter_code
_entity_poly.pdbx_strand_id
1 'polypeptide(L)'
;MAPEVLQDLGYTISADIYSLGTSAAHSRKHDMVCVGMMLSEFDTHHVPYVDMVNPTNGQPLVDSAIILKVVSGQIKPTFTDDCPRWIYEMAQQCLAHDPEQRPTAMQLSFIVGNRLKDLM
;
A
#
# COMPACT_ATOMS: atom_id res chain seq x y z
N MET A 1 2.90 -14.03 -16.22
CA MET A 1 1.68 -14.52 -15.53
C MET A 1 0.99 -15.50 -16.45
N ALA A 2 0.44 -16.59 -15.90
CA ALA A 2 -0.22 -17.63 -16.68
C ALA A 2 -1.73 -17.29 -16.88
N PRO A 3 -2.30 -17.59 -18.05
CA PRO A 3 -3.63 -17.12 -18.48
C PRO A 3 -4.82 -17.67 -17.68
N GLU A 4 -4.65 -18.76 -16.95
CA GLU A 4 -5.71 -19.44 -16.19
C GLU A 4 -6.11 -18.74 -14.87
N VAL A 5 -5.32 -17.78 -14.40
CA VAL A 5 -5.58 -17.05 -13.15
C VAL A 5 -6.75 -16.05 -13.29
N LEU A 6 -7.18 -15.75 -14.51
CA LEU A 6 -8.17 -14.71 -14.80
C LEU A 6 -9.63 -15.18 -14.80
N GLN A 7 -9.91 -16.49 -14.71
CA GLN A 7 -11.21 -17.00 -15.13
C GLN A 7 -12.23 -17.38 -14.04
N ASP A 8 -11.88 -17.49 -12.74
CA ASP A 8 -12.89 -18.10 -11.83
C ASP A 8 -12.98 -17.67 -10.35
N LEU A 9 -12.35 -16.62 -9.84
CA LEU A 9 -12.65 -16.16 -8.47
C LEU A 9 -12.36 -14.69 -8.28
N GLY A 10 -13.39 -13.85 -8.16
CA GLY A 10 -13.40 -12.58 -7.38
C GLY A 10 -12.08 -11.82 -7.25
N TYR A 11 -11.29 -11.77 -8.33
CA TYR A 11 -9.89 -11.36 -8.29
C TYR A 11 -9.91 -9.84 -8.39
N THR A 12 -9.76 -9.19 -7.24
CA THR A 12 -9.89 -7.74 -7.13
C THR A 12 -8.52 -7.11 -7.32
N ILE A 13 -8.49 -5.93 -7.94
CA ILE A 13 -7.27 -5.18 -8.25
C ILE A 13 -6.49 -4.81 -6.98
N SER A 14 -7.20 -4.71 -5.85
CA SER A 14 -6.59 -4.66 -4.53
C SER A 14 -5.63 -5.83 -4.31
N ALA A 15 -6.01 -7.06 -4.65
CA ALA A 15 -5.15 -8.22 -4.54
C ALA A 15 -3.85 -8.07 -5.35
N ASP A 16 -3.89 -7.47 -6.54
CA ASP A 16 -2.68 -7.18 -7.33
C ASP A 16 -1.84 -6.10 -6.67
N ILE A 17 -2.41 -4.99 -6.20
CA ILE A 17 -1.66 -3.91 -5.54
C ILE A 17 -1.05 -4.37 -4.21
N TYR A 18 -1.79 -5.17 -3.44
CA TYR A 18 -1.29 -5.87 -2.25
C TYR A 18 -0.28 -6.97 -2.62
N SER A 19 -0.29 -7.48 -3.86
CA SER A 19 0.62 -8.53 -4.36
C SER A 19 1.62 -8.03 -5.41
N LEU A 20 1.84 -6.71 -5.56
CA LEU A 20 2.79 -6.09 -6.50
C LEU A 20 4.24 -6.31 -6.04
N GLY A 21 4.53 -7.54 -5.64
CA GLY A 21 5.85 -8.14 -5.63
C GLY A 21 6.17 -8.50 -7.05
N THR A 22 6.86 -7.58 -7.73
CA THR A 22 7.57 -7.89 -8.95
C THR A 22 8.49 -9.08 -8.67
N SER A 23 8.13 -10.25 -9.20
CA SER A 23 9.00 -11.39 -9.54
C SER A 23 10.27 -11.58 -8.70
N ALA A 24 10.25 -12.64 -7.88
CA ALA A 24 11.40 -13.33 -7.31
C ALA A 24 12.16 -12.65 -6.15
N ALA A 25 11.55 -12.65 -4.96
CA ALA A 25 12.17 -13.15 -3.72
C ALA A 25 11.22 -12.95 -2.54
N HIS A 26 11.06 -13.99 -1.72
CA HIS A 26 10.37 -13.96 -0.43
C HIS A 26 11.12 -13.06 0.57
N SER A 27 11.16 -11.75 0.34
CA SER A 27 11.77 -10.80 1.26
C SER A 27 10.71 -10.29 2.23
N ARG A 28 10.92 -10.48 3.54
CA ARG A 28 10.04 -10.00 4.64
C ARG A 28 9.68 -8.51 4.57
N LYS A 29 10.40 -7.74 3.76
CA LYS A 29 10.18 -6.30 3.55
C LYS A 29 9.15 -6.01 2.45
N HIS A 30 8.72 -7.02 1.70
CA HIS A 30 7.63 -6.90 0.74
C HIS A 30 6.27 -6.79 1.44
N ASP A 31 6.03 -7.62 2.45
CA ASP A 31 4.82 -7.61 3.30
C ASP A 31 4.54 -6.22 3.91
N MET A 32 5.59 -5.43 4.13
CA MET A 32 5.47 -4.09 4.71
C MET A 32 4.81 -3.10 3.75
N VAL A 33 4.95 -3.29 2.44
CA VAL A 33 4.21 -2.49 1.46
C VAL A 33 2.71 -2.74 1.63
N CYS A 34 2.32 -4.02 1.74
CA CYS A 34 0.93 -4.41 1.97
C CYS A 34 0.37 -3.79 3.26
N VAL A 35 1.17 -3.77 4.34
CA VAL A 35 0.82 -3.08 5.58
C VAL A 35 0.58 -1.59 5.35
N GLY A 36 1.45 -0.91 4.60
CA GLY A 36 1.27 0.50 4.28
C GLY A 36 -0.02 0.79 3.51
N MET A 37 -0.37 -0.10 2.58
CA MET A 37 -1.63 -0.03 1.83
C MET A 37 -2.85 -0.26 2.73
N MET A 38 -2.79 -1.26 3.63
CA MET A 38 -3.86 -1.49 4.61
C MET A 38 -4.06 -0.30 5.54
N LEU A 39 -2.99 0.37 5.96
CA LEU A 39 -3.09 1.58 6.80
C LEU A 39 -3.80 2.72 6.04
N SER A 40 -3.57 2.86 4.74
CA SER A 40 -4.30 3.84 3.93
C SER A 40 -5.79 3.49 3.78
N GLU A 41 -6.11 2.22 3.64
CA GLU A 41 -7.49 1.76 3.57
C GLU A 41 -8.22 1.95 4.91
N PHE A 42 -7.54 1.70 6.04
CA PHE A 42 -8.10 1.94 7.37
C PHE A 42 -8.37 3.41 7.65
N ASP A 43 -7.51 4.29 7.15
CA ASP A 43 -7.67 5.72 7.33
C ASP A 43 -8.75 6.30 6.40
N THR A 44 -8.72 5.93 5.12
CA THR A 44 -9.64 6.49 4.12
C THR A 44 -10.99 5.78 4.05
N HIS A 45 -11.09 4.55 4.58
CA HIS A 45 -12.22 3.63 4.36
C HIS A 45 -12.49 3.29 2.89
N HIS A 46 -11.50 3.49 2.02
CA HIS A 46 -11.59 3.22 0.59
C HIS A 46 -10.44 2.34 0.13
N VAL A 47 -10.65 1.59 -0.94
CA VAL A 47 -9.58 0.82 -1.57
C VAL A 47 -8.48 1.77 -2.06
N PRO A 48 -7.19 1.39 -1.94
CA PRO A 48 -6.10 2.29 -2.32
C PRO A 48 -6.18 2.78 -3.78
N TYR A 49 -5.86 4.05 -4.00
CA TYR A 49 -5.85 4.75 -5.30
C TYR A 49 -7.19 4.96 -6.00
N VAL A 50 -8.33 4.67 -5.36
CA VAL A 50 -9.66 4.89 -5.97
C VAL A 50 -9.91 6.35 -6.38
N ASP A 51 -9.23 7.28 -5.69
CA ASP A 51 -9.30 8.73 -5.89
C ASP A 51 -8.38 9.23 -7.01
N MET A 52 -7.56 8.36 -7.61
CA MET A 52 -6.59 8.75 -8.63
C MET A 52 -7.25 8.89 -10.01
N VAL A 53 -7.27 10.13 -10.51
CA VAL A 53 -7.79 10.47 -11.83
C VAL A 53 -6.69 10.98 -12.76
N ASN A 54 -6.87 10.78 -14.06
CA ASN A 54 -6.00 11.34 -15.07
C ASN A 54 -6.26 12.85 -15.19
N PRO A 55 -5.22 13.70 -15.03
CA PRO A 55 -5.37 15.16 -15.02
C PRO A 55 -5.85 15.73 -16.36
N THR A 56 -5.69 15.00 -17.46
CA THR A 56 -6.02 15.48 -18.81
C THR A 56 -7.51 15.32 -19.13
N ASN A 57 -8.15 14.26 -18.63
CA ASN A 57 -9.54 13.93 -18.98
C ASN A 57 -10.47 13.74 -17.78
N GLY A 58 -9.95 13.80 -16.53
CA GLY A 58 -10.73 13.65 -15.31
C GLY A 58 -11.27 12.24 -15.07
N GLN A 59 -10.88 11.25 -15.88
CA GLN A 59 -11.32 9.86 -15.70
C GLN A 59 -10.42 9.13 -14.71
N PRO A 60 -10.94 8.11 -13.98
CA PRO A 60 -10.12 7.26 -13.13
C PRO A 60 -8.93 6.67 -13.90
N LEU A 61 -7.79 6.57 -13.23
CA LEU A 61 -6.64 5.88 -13.82
C LEU A 61 -6.99 4.41 -14.02
N VAL A 62 -6.58 3.86 -15.17
CA VAL A 62 -6.67 2.42 -15.42
C VAL A 62 -5.65 1.67 -14.56
N ASP A 63 -6.01 0.46 -14.14
CA ASP A 63 -5.22 -0.32 -13.17
C ASP A 63 -3.76 -0.53 -13.59
N SER A 64 -3.51 -0.79 -14.87
CA SER A 64 -2.15 -0.94 -15.39
C SER A 64 -1.31 0.34 -15.26
N ALA A 65 -1.93 1.50 -15.39
CA ALA A 65 -1.26 2.78 -15.18
C ALA A 65 -0.96 3.01 -13.69
N ILE A 66 -1.86 2.63 -12.79
CA ILE A 66 -1.64 2.68 -11.33
C ILE A 66 -0.44 1.78 -10.98
N ILE A 67 -0.46 0.52 -11.40
CA ILE A 67 0.63 -0.45 -11.17
C ILE A 67 1.98 0.12 -11.60
N LEU A 68 2.08 0.60 -12.84
CA LEU A 68 3.32 1.17 -13.37
C LEU A 68 3.80 2.38 -12.56
N LYS A 69 2.87 3.24 -12.13
CA LYS A 69 3.17 4.41 -11.31
C LYS A 69 3.62 4.04 -9.89
N VAL A 70 3.04 2.99 -9.30
CA VAL A 70 3.46 2.47 -7.98
C VAL A 70 4.84 1.86 -8.06
N VAL A 71 5.08 0.98 -9.04
CA VAL A 71 6.38 0.31 -9.23
C VAL A 71 7.48 1.34 -9.53
N SER A 72 7.18 2.41 -10.25
CA SER A 72 8.12 3.52 -10.50
C SER A 72 8.25 4.53 -9.35
N GLY A 73 7.50 4.35 -8.25
CA GLY A 73 7.52 5.25 -7.10
C GLY A 73 6.91 6.63 -7.36
N GLN A 74 6.15 6.80 -8.45
CA GLN A 74 5.53 8.07 -8.84
C GLN A 74 4.29 8.42 -8.01
N ILE A 75 3.59 7.42 -7.50
CA ILE A 75 2.39 7.60 -6.68
C ILE A 75 2.47 6.79 -5.39
N LYS A 76 1.73 7.26 -4.39
CA LYS A 76 1.51 6.61 -3.10
C LYS A 76 0.02 6.68 -2.76
N PRO A 77 -0.51 5.77 -1.94
CA PRO A 77 -1.91 5.84 -1.55
C PRO A 77 -2.17 7.12 -0.75
N THR A 78 -3.40 7.60 -0.86
CA THR A 78 -3.88 8.79 -0.18
C THR A 78 -4.19 8.48 1.28
N PHE A 79 -4.03 9.49 2.13
CA PHE A 79 -4.46 9.52 3.52
C PHE A 79 -5.32 10.77 3.73
N THR A 80 -6.27 10.69 4.66
CA THR A 80 -7.10 11.79 5.12
C THR A 80 -6.29 12.75 6.00
N ASP A 81 -6.75 14.00 6.10
CA ASP A 81 -6.14 14.98 7.00
C ASP A 81 -6.37 14.65 8.49
N ASP A 82 -7.36 13.82 8.79
CA ASP A 82 -7.69 13.36 10.15
C ASP A 82 -6.80 12.18 10.60
N CYS A 83 -5.99 11.61 9.69
CA CYS A 83 -5.09 10.51 9.99
C CYS A 83 -4.13 10.89 11.12
N PRO A 84 -4.08 10.12 12.24
CA PRO A 84 -3.11 10.38 13.30
C PRO A 84 -1.69 10.39 12.75
N ARG A 85 -0.94 11.47 13.04
CA ARG A 85 0.37 11.71 12.42
C ARG A 85 1.33 10.52 12.52
N TRP A 86 1.33 9.82 13.65
CA TRP A 86 2.18 8.65 13.86
C TRP A 86 1.81 7.45 12.97
N ILE A 87 0.53 7.29 12.62
CA ILE A 87 0.05 6.25 11.70
C ILE A 87 0.49 6.61 10.29
N TYR A 88 0.29 7.85 9.87
CA TYR A 88 0.73 8.35 8.58
C TYR A 88 2.25 8.13 8.39
N GLU A 89 3.07 8.52 9.37
CA GLU A 89 4.52 8.34 9.31
C GLU A 89 4.94 6.87 9.26
N MET A 90 4.28 6.01 10.03
CA MET A 90 4.50 4.57 10.00
C MET A 90 4.15 3.99 8.62
N ALA A 91 3.01 4.40 8.04
CA ALA A 91 2.61 3.98 6.71
C ALA A 91 3.59 4.45 5.63
N GLN A 92 4.10 5.68 5.72
CA GLN A 92 5.11 6.19 4.79
C GLN A 92 6.41 5.38 4.82
N GLN A 93 6.84 4.88 5.98
CA GLN A 93 8.00 3.99 6.10
C GLN A 93 7.72 2.63 5.48
N CYS A 94 6.54 2.08 5.70
CA CYS A 94 6.05 0.85 5.04
C CYS A 94 6.04 0.97 3.51
N LEU A 95 5.65 2.14 2.99
CA LEU A 95 5.54 2.46 1.56
C LEU A 95 6.84 3.02 0.97
N ALA A 96 7.98 2.87 1.65
CA ALA A 96 9.27 3.30 1.13
C ALA A 96 9.59 2.54 -0.17
N HIS A 97 10.01 3.28 -1.20
CA HIS A 97 10.38 2.69 -2.49
C HIS A 97 11.60 1.78 -2.32
N ASP A 98 12.62 2.27 -1.60
CA ASP A 98 13.78 1.49 -1.19
C ASP A 98 13.37 0.42 -0.15
N PRO A 99 13.51 -0.89 -0.47
CA PRO A 99 13.21 -1.95 0.47
C PRO A 99 14.01 -1.86 1.77
N GLU A 100 15.23 -1.32 1.74
CA GLU A 100 16.08 -1.23 2.94
C GLU A 100 15.57 -0.24 3.97
N GLN A 101 14.77 0.74 3.55
CA GLN A 101 14.15 1.74 4.42
C GLN A 101 12.85 1.26 5.07
N ARG A 102 12.32 0.11 4.64
CA ARG A 102 11.09 -0.44 5.22
C ARG A 102 11.39 -1.06 6.59
N PRO A 103 10.53 -0.81 7.59
CA PRO A 103 10.69 -1.42 8.90
C PRO A 103 10.46 -2.93 8.81
N THR A 104 10.96 -3.67 9.77
CA THR A 104 10.57 -5.07 9.96
C THR A 104 9.24 -5.14 10.71
N ALA A 105 8.51 -6.26 10.58
CA ALA A 105 7.30 -6.51 11.36
C ALA A 105 7.52 -6.35 12.88
N MET A 106 8.70 -6.73 13.37
CA MET A 106 9.08 -6.57 14.78
C MET A 106 9.19 -5.10 15.19
N GLN A 107 9.84 -4.27 14.37
CA GLN A 107 9.94 -2.83 14.60
C GLN A 107 8.56 -2.17 14.58
N LEU A 108 7.71 -2.55 13.62
CA LEU A 108 6.36 -2.04 13.50
C LEU A 108 5.51 -2.40 14.73
N SER A 109 5.56 -3.66 15.17
CA SER A 109 4.89 -4.13 16.37
C SER A 109 5.34 -3.37 17.63
N PHE A 110 6.63 -3.07 17.74
CA PHE A 110 7.15 -2.25 18.84
C PHE A 110 6.62 -0.80 18.80
N ILE A 111 6.56 -0.18 17.62
CA ILE A 111 5.99 1.18 17.45
C ILE A 111 4.52 1.19 17.88
N VAL A 112 3.72 0.27 17.36
CA VAL A 112 2.29 0.16 17.68
C VAL A 112 2.11 -0.12 19.18
N GLY A 113 2.85 -1.06 19.74
CA GLY A 113 2.76 -1.43 21.15
C GLY A 113 3.09 -0.28 22.10
N ASN A 114 4.07 0.56 21.76
CA ASN A 114 4.39 1.74 22.58
C ASN A 114 3.30 2.81 22.44
N ARG A 115 2.84 3.10 21.21
CA ARG A 115 1.79 4.09 20.99
C ARG A 115 0.47 3.72 21.67
N LEU A 116 0.11 2.44 21.69
CA LEU A 116 -1.08 1.98 22.39
C LEU A 116 -0.95 2.11 23.91
N LYS A 117 0.24 1.89 24.48
CA LYS A 117 0.48 2.12 25.92
C LYS A 117 0.38 3.60 26.29
N ASP A 118 0.83 4.49 25.41
CA ASP A 118 0.72 5.94 25.65
C ASP A 118 -0.75 6.42 25.65
N LEU A 119 -1.67 5.63 25.10
CA LEU A 119 -3.11 5.91 25.00
C LEU A 119 -3.96 5.24 26.10
N MET A 120 -3.36 4.36 26.92
CA MET A 120 -4.02 3.65 28.02
C MET A 120 -3.61 4.22 29.38
#